data_AF-A0A2X2SMJ8-F1
#
_entry.id   AF-A0A2X2SMJ8-F1
#
_cell.length_a   1.000
_cell.length_b   1.000
_cell.length_c   1.000
_cell.angle_alpha   90.00
_cell.angle_beta   90.00
_cell.angle_gamma   90.00
#
_symmetry.space_group_name_H-M   'P 1'
#
loop_
_entity.id
_entity.type
_entity.pdbx_description
1 polymer ?
#
loop_
_entity_poly.entity_id
_entity_poly.type
_entity_poly.pdbx_seq_one_letter_code
_entity_poly.pdbx_strand_id
1 'polypeptide(L)'
;MFNLIKQIANPATKRIVTLILSRTIRSCRATTHADLATLIEPVTTTYYCTKHGKVCKPLFSILKWWETYTKDTIKRLQQFKELRTNTYQKCLQGDSRTIDIFEALEHENPEFATLARKQKIKGIFSSPPYVGLIDYHEQHAYAYDLFGFERNDDKEIVPYTKDKGRKPNVCM
;
A
#
# COMPACT_ATOMS: atom_id res chain seq x y z
N MET A 1 -17.56 5.40 7.63
CA MET A 1 -17.49 4.13 6.85
C MET A 1 -16.60 3.08 7.50
N PHE A 2 -15.32 3.35 7.81
CA PHE A 2 -14.44 2.34 8.44
C PHE A 2 -14.96 1.81 9.79
N ASN A 3 -15.65 2.65 10.59
CA ASN A 3 -16.30 2.21 11.83
C ASN A 3 -17.35 1.11 11.63
N LEU A 4 -18.01 1.02 10.47
CA LEU A 4 -18.94 -0.07 10.15
C LEU A 4 -18.17 -1.38 9.90
N ILE A 5 -17.02 -1.32 9.24
CA ILE A 5 -16.14 -2.48 9.04
C ILE A 5 -15.62 -3.01 10.38
N LYS A 6 -15.34 -2.12 11.34
CA LYS A 6 -14.90 -2.52 12.69
C LYS A 6 -15.93 -3.41 13.40
N GLN A 7 -17.23 -3.27 13.09
CA GLN A 7 -18.32 -4.06 13.68
C GLN A 7 -18.43 -5.48 13.10
N ILE A 8 -17.74 -5.81 12.00
CA ILE A 8 -17.77 -7.17 11.43
C ILE A 8 -17.17 -8.16 12.45
N ALA A 9 -17.92 -9.20 12.83
CA ALA A 9 -17.45 -10.16 13.82
C ALA A 9 -16.32 -11.04 13.29
N ASN A 10 -16.47 -11.57 12.08
CA ASN A 10 -15.49 -12.49 11.49
C ASN A 10 -14.18 -11.74 11.12
N PRO A 11 -13.02 -12.10 11.69
CA PRO A 11 -11.76 -11.39 11.43
C PRO A 11 -11.28 -11.50 9.98
N ALA A 12 -11.48 -12.65 9.33
CA ALA A 12 -11.09 -12.85 7.94
C ALA A 12 -11.94 -11.98 7.00
N THR A 13 -13.26 -11.99 7.18
CA THR A 13 -14.18 -11.10 6.45
C THR A 13 -13.83 -9.64 6.68
N LYS A 14 -13.56 -9.24 7.92
CA LYS A 14 -13.14 -7.87 8.25
C LYS A 14 -11.91 -7.46 7.45
N ARG A 15 -10.86 -8.29 7.43
CA ARG A 15 -9.63 -8.03 6.65
C ARG A 15 -9.89 -7.91 5.16
N ILE A 16 -10.72 -8.79 4.59
CA ILE A 16 -11.07 -8.75 3.16
C ILE A 16 -11.84 -7.47 2.82
N VAL A 17 -12.83 -7.09 3.64
CA VAL A 17 -13.61 -5.88 3.43
C VAL A 17 -12.76 -4.62 3.60
N THR A 18 -11.83 -4.61 4.57
CA THR A 18 -10.81 -3.55 4.73
C THR A 18 -9.95 -3.41 3.48
N LEU A 19 -9.49 -4.52 2.88
CA LEU A 19 -8.71 -4.51 1.63
C LEU A 19 -9.52 -3.95 0.46
N ILE A 20 -10.77 -4.40 0.30
CA ILE A 20 -11.68 -3.89 -0.73
C ILE A 20 -11.84 -2.38 -0.56
N LEU A 21 -12.11 -1.91 0.67
CA LEU A 21 -12.29 -0.50 0.95
C LEU A 21 -11.06 0.33 0.61
N SER A 22 -9.85 -0.14 0.99
CA SER A 22 -8.59 0.53 0.65
C SER A 22 -8.45 0.75 -0.86
N ARG A 23 -8.74 -0.30 -1.64
CA ARG A 23 -8.66 -0.26 -3.11
C ARG A 23 -9.72 0.66 -3.71
N THR A 24 -10.93 0.63 -3.16
CA THR A 24 -12.03 1.51 -3.59
C THR A 24 -11.70 2.97 -3.35
N ILE A 25 -11.25 3.33 -2.13
CA ILE A 25 -10.94 4.73 -1.80
C ILE A 25 -9.78 5.25 -2.65
N ARG A 26 -8.73 4.45 -2.86
CA ARG A 26 -7.60 4.82 -3.73
C ARG A 26 -8.05 5.26 -5.13
N SER A 27 -9.01 4.54 -5.71
CA SER A 27 -9.52 4.84 -7.05
C SER A 27 -10.58 5.92 -7.09
N CYS A 28 -11.26 6.16 -5.97
CA CYS A 28 -12.26 7.21 -5.82
C CYS A 28 -11.67 8.55 -5.36
N ARG A 29 -10.34 8.68 -5.30
CA ARG A 29 -9.70 9.97 -5.02
C ARG A 29 -10.13 10.99 -6.07
N ALA A 30 -10.60 12.15 -5.61
CA ALA A 30 -10.94 13.29 -6.47
C ALA A 30 -9.66 13.99 -6.94
N THR A 31 -8.85 13.28 -7.73
CA THR A 31 -7.57 13.76 -8.26
C THR A 31 -7.47 13.43 -9.74
N THR A 32 -6.54 14.08 -10.45
CA THR A 32 -6.23 13.70 -11.82
C THR A 32 -5.48 12.37 -11.83
N HIS A 33 -5.49 11.66 -12.96
CA HIS A 33 -4.70 10.43 -13.09
C HIS A 33 -3.19 10.67 -13.08
N ALA A 34 -2.75 11.89 -13.41
CA ALA A 34 -1.33 12.26 -13.38
C ALA A 34 -0.87 12.58 -11.95
N ASP A 35 -1.76 13.17 -11.14
CA ASP A 35 -1.45 13.70 -9.81
C ASP A 35 -1.93 12.76 -8.69
N LEU A 36 -2.03 11.46 -8.96
CA LEU A 36 -2.32 10.45 -7.94
C LEU A 36 -1.31 10.48 -6.78
N ALA A 37 -0.13 11.06 -6.98
CA ALA A 37 0.95 11.13 -5.99
C ALA A 37 1.07 12.47 -5.25
N THR A 38 0.38 13.55 -5.68
CA THR A 38 0.83 14.92 -5.34
C THR A 38 -0.27 15.93 -4.99
N LEU A 39 -1.56 15.59 -5.11
CA LEU A 39 -2.61 16.60 -4.98
C LEU A 39 -3.09 16.85 -3.54
N ILE A 40 -3.13 18.13 -3.19
CA ILE A 40 -3.61 18.71 -1.92
C ILE A 40 -5.10 19.10 -2.02
N GLU A 41 -5.60 19.45 -3.22
CA GLU A 41 -6.97 19.94 -3.44
C GLU A 41 -7.84 19.00 -4.31
N PRO A 42 -9.13 18.80 -3.98
CA PRO A 42 -10.01 17.91 -4.73
C PRO A 42 -10.40 18.49 -6.10
N VAL A 43 -10.26 17.67 -7.15
CA VAL A 43 -10.70 17.98 -8.51
C VAL A 43 -12.19 17.74 -8.64
N THR A 44 -12.95 18.80 -8.86
CA THR A 44 -14.43 18.77 -9.00
C THR A 44 -14.91 18.98 -10.44
N THR A 45 -14.01 19.32 -11.36
CA THR A 45 -14.31 19.57 -12.78
C THR A 45 -13.64 18.54 -13.70
N THR A 46 -14.10 18.46 -14.95
CA THR A 46 -13.51 17.58 -15.96
C THR A 46 -12.10 18.02 -16.36
N TYR A 47 -11.21 17.08 -16.64
CA TYR A 47 -9.83 17.35 -17.02
C TYR A 47 -9.37 16.43 -18.16
N TYR A 48 -8.42 16.88 -18.97
CA TYR A 48 -7.78 16.00 -19.96
C TYR A 48 -6.82 15.03 -19.27
N CYS A 49 -6.97 13.74 -19.53
CA CYS A 49 -6.16 12.69 -18.93
C CYS A 49 -5.22 12.09 -19.97
N THR A 50 -3.93 12.38 -19.85
CA THR A 50 -2.88 11.82 -20.72
C THR A 50 -2.83 10.30 -20.67
N LYS A 51 -3.00 9.71 -19.48
CA LYS A 51 -3.03 8.25 -19.29
C LYS A 51 -4.11 7.55 -20.14
N HIS A 52 -5.24 8.21 -20.36
CA HIS A 52 -6.36 7.65 -21.11
C HIS A 52 -6.57 8.30 -22.48
N GLY A 53 -5.76 9.31 -22.83
CA GLY A 53 -5.89 10.09 -24.06
C GLY A 53 -7.25 10.77 -24.24
N LYS A 54 -7.98 11.08 -23.15
CA LYS A 54 -9.36 11.61 -23.23
C LYS A 54 -9.71 12.53 -22.06
N VAL A 55 -10.82 13.26 -22.20
CA VAL A 55 -11.42 14.01 -21.08
C VAL A 55 -11.99 13.04 -20.05
N CYS A 56 -11.43 13.06 -18.85
CA CYS A 56 -11.92 12.33 -17.69
C CYS A 56 -12.80 13.26 -16.83
N LYS A 57 -13.72 12.64 -16.08
CA LYS A 57 -14.60 13.33 -15.14
C LYS A 57 -14.31 12.84 -13.72
N PRO A 58 -14.44 13.70 -12.69
CA PRO A 58 -14.38 13.26 -11.30
C PRO A 58 -15.43 12.19 -10.99
N LEU A 59 -15.12 11.34 -10.02
CA LEU A 59 -16.01 10.28 -9.58
C LEU A 59 -16.93 10.81 -8.49
N PHE A 60 -18.24 10.82 -8.77
CA PHE A 60 -19.27 11.23 -7.81
C PHE A 60 -19.92 10.05 -7.07
N SER A 61 -19.53 8.81 -7.38
CA SER A 61 -20.06 7.61 -6.72
C SER A 61 -18.96 6.57 -6.49
N ILE A 62 -18.98 6.02 -5.28
CA ILE A 62 -18.10 4.95 -4.83
C ILE A 62 -18.61 3.55 -5.23
N LEU A 63 -19.92 3.40 -5.46
CA LEU A 63 -20.59 2.10 -5.57
C LEU A 63 -20.02 1.25 -6.70
N LYS A 64 -19.85 1.84 -7.90
CA LYS A 64 -19.27 1.13 -9.05
C LYS A 64 -17.89 0.52 -8.74
N TRP A 65 -17.03 1.28 -8.07
CA TRP A 65 -15.69 0.84 -7.71
C TRP A 65 -15.71 -0.17 -6.56
N TRP A 66 -16.60 0.02 -5.58
CA TRP A 66 -16.85 -0.94 -4.52
C TRP A 66 -17.24 -2.31 -5.08
N GLU A 67 -18.22 -2.37 -5.97
CA GLU A 67 -18.65 -3.62 -6.61
C GLU A 67 -17.53 -4.26 -7.45
N THR A 68 -16.83 -3.42 -8.22
CA THR A 68 -15.71 -3.88 -9.06
C THR A 68 -14.61 -4.51 -8.22
N TYR A 69 -14.16 -3.83 -7.15
CA TYR A 69 -13.09 -4.34 -6.30
C TYR A 69 -13.54 -5.47 -5.38
N THR A 70 -14.84 -5.55 -5.04
CA THR A 70 -15.39 -6.71 -4.34
C THR A 70 -15.24 -7.96 -5.19
N LYS A 71 -15.74 -7.93 -6.44
CA LYS A 71 -15.66 -9.06 -7.38
C LYS A 71 -14.21 -9.43 -7.71
N ASP A 72 -13.36 -8.44 -8.00
CA ASP A 72 -11.95 -8.68 -8.29
C ASP A 72 -11.19 -9.25 -7.09
N THR A 73 -11.43 -8.76 -5.87
CA THR A 73 -10.77 -9.26 -4.67
C THR A 73 -11.15 -10.71 -4.39
N ILE A 74 -12.44 -11.06 -4.47
CA ILE A 74 -12.89 -12.45 -4.27
C ILE A 74 -12.26 -13.37 -5.32
N LYS A 75 -12.28 -12.98 -6.60
CA LYS A 75 -11.65 -13.75 -7.68
C LYS A 75 -10.16 -13.97 -7.42
N ARG A 76 -9.42 -12.94 -7.01
CA ARG A 76 -7.98 -13.05 -6.71
C ARG A 76 -7.70 -13.93 -5.50
N LEU A 77 -8.53 -13.88 -4.47
CA LEU A 77 -8.39 -14.77 -3.30
C LEU A 77 -8.63 -16.23 -3.68
N GLN A 78 -9.61 -16.50 -4.55
CA GLN A 78 -9.83 -17.84 -5.10
C GLN A 78 -8.64 -18.32 -5.93
N GLN A 79 -8.14 -17.48 -6.84
CA GLN A 79 -6.94 -17.80 -7.62
C GLN A 79 -5.72 -18.05 -6.72
N PHE A 80 -5.51 -17.20 -5.71
CA PHE A 80 -4.42 -17.36 -4.77
C PHE A 80 -4.56 -18.63 -3.92
N LYS A 81 -5.79 -19.04 -3.58
CA LYS A 81 -6.04 -20.30 -2.87
C LYS A 81 -5.52 -21.51 -3.66
N GLU A 82 -5.64 -21.50 -4.98
CA GLU A 82 -5.14 -22.57 -5.86
C GLU A 82 -3.63 -22.49 -6.09
N LEU A 83 -3.06 -21.28 -6.10
CA LEU A 83 -1.62 -21.06 -6.37
C LEU A 83 -0.73 -21.18 -5.13
N ARG A 84 -1.26 -20.89 -3.94
CA ARG A 84 -0.47 -20.85 -2.71
C ARG A 84 0.06 -22.24 -2.38
N THR A 85 1.33 -22.30 -2.03
CA THR A 85 1.98 -23.50 -1.50
C THR A 85 1.95 -23.48 0.02
N ASN A 86 2.27 -24.61 0.66
CA ASN A 86 2.42 -24.69 2.11
C ASN A 86 3.75 -24.06 2.57
N THR A 87 3.90 -22.76 2.32
CA THR A 87 5.07 -21.96 2.70
C THR A 87 4.69 -20.95 3.77
N TYR A 88 5.59 -20.75 4.73
CA TYR A 88 5.47 -19.67 5.70
C TYR A 88 5.96 -18.36 5.07
N GLN A 89 5.17 -17.30 5.19
CA GLN A 89 5.48 -15.98 4.66
C GLN A 89 5.14 -14.94 5.71
N LYS A 90 6.08 -14.03 6.00
CA LYS A 90 5.91 -12.94 6.95
C LYS A 90 6.40 -11.64 6.33
N CYS A 91 5.55 -10.61 6.37
CA CYS A 91 5.95 -9.24 6.08
C CYS A 91 6.42 -8.60 7.39
N LEU A 92 7.62 -8.04 7.39
CA LEU A 92 8.16 -7.28 8.51
C LEU A 92 7.98 -5.80 8.23
N GLN A 93 7.49 -5.07 9.22
CA GLN A 93 7.38 -3.62 9.17
C GLN A 93 8.42 -3.03 10.12
N GLY A 94 9.24 -2.11 9.60
CA GLY A 94 10.23 -1.37 10.37
C GLY A 94 11.06 -0.48 9.47
N ASP A 95 11.96 0.30 10.07
CA ASP A 95 12.92 1.10 9.32
C ASP A 95 13.97 0.17 8.72
N SER A 96 14.06 0.11 7.38
CA SER A 96 14.97 -0.80 6.69
C SER A 96 16.45 -0.48 6.95
N ARG A 97 16.78 0.71 7.47
CA ARG A 97 18.14 1.10 7.85
C ARG A 97 18.60 0.45 9.15
N THR A 98 17.66 0.10 10.04
CA THR A 98 17.98 -0.31 11.41
C THR A 98 17.30 -1.60 11.86
N ILE A 99 16.35 -2.14 11.10
CA ILE A 99 15.65 -3.37 11.48
C ILE A 99 16.60 -4.56 11.54
N ASP A 100 16.69 -5.21 12.71
CA ASP A 100 17.25 -6.56 12.79
C ASP A 100 16.17 -7.56 12.34
N ILE A 101 16.31 -8.05 11.11
CA ILE A 101 15.38 -8.98 10.50
C ILE A 101 15.26 -10.26 11.31
N PHE A 102 16.36 -10.77 11.87
CA PHE A 102 16.33 -12.04 12.57
C PHE A 102 15.74 -11.91 13.97
N GLU A 103 15.98 -10.80 14.68
CA GLU A 103 15.30 -10.48 15.94
C GLU A 103 13.80 -10.31 15.72
N ALA A 104 13.41 -9.56 14.68
CA ALA A 104 12.01 -9.38 14.31
C ALA A 104 11.31 -10.70 13.94
N LEU A 105 12.03 -11.62 13.27
CA LEU A 105 11.52 -12.98 13.02
C LEU A 105 11.47 -13.82 14.30
N GLU A 106 12.41 -13.66 15.23
CA GLU A 106 12.44 -14.41 16.49
C GLU A 106 11.18 -14.14 17.32
N HIS A 107 10.76 -12.87 17.39
CA HIS A 107 9.55 -12.47 18.12
C HIS A 107 8.26 -13.02 17.50
N GLU A 108 8.28 -13.33 16.20
CA GLU A 108 7.10 -13.76 15.44
C GLU A 108 7.03 -15.28 15.27
N ASN A 109 8.18 -15.90 15.02
CA ASN A 109 8.33 -17.34 14.84
C ASN A 109 9.82 -17.76 15.03
N PRO A 110 10.19 -18.21 16.24
CA PRO A 110 11.55 -18.67 16.56
C PRO A 110 12.11 -19.77 15.65
N GLU A 111 11.26 -20.71 15.23
CA GLU A 111 11.67 -21.80 14.33
C GLU A 111 12.04 -21.27 12.95
N PHE A 112 11.23 -20.34 12.43
CA PHE A 112 11.49 -19.70 11.15
C PHE A 112 12.70 -18.75 11.23
N ALA A 113 12.90 -18.06 12.35
CA ALA A 113 14.10 -17.26 12.59
C ALA A 113 15.37 -18.12 12.59
N THR A 114 15.34 -19.27 13.27
CA THR A 114 16.43 -20.26 13.27
C THR A 114 16.73 -20.76 11.85
N LEU A 115 15.69 -21.09 11.08
CA LEU A 115 15.82 -21.50 9.68
C LEU A 115 16.46 -20.40 8.83
N ALA A 116 15.98 -19.16 8.96
CA ALA A 116 16.50 -18.01 8.24
C ALA A 116 17.96 -17.71 8.60
N ARG A 117 18.35 -17.80 9.88
CA ARG A 117 19.74 -17.62 10.33
C ARG A 117 20.67 -18.69 9.74
N LYS A 118 20.19 -19.94 9.66
CA LYS A 118 20.94 -21.09 9.12
C LYS A 118 21.07 -21.03 7.60
N GLN A 119 19.97 -20.83 6.88
CA GLN A 119 19.94 -20.86 5.41
C GLN A 119 20.34 -19.54 4.76
N LYS A 120 20.33 -18.44 5.54
CA LYS A 120 20.47 -17.06 5.08
C LYS A 120 19.34 -16.64 4.13
N ILE A 121 19.17 -15.33 3.99
CA ILE A 121 18.13 -14.72 3.14
C ILE A 121 18.74 -14.50 1.76
N LYS A 122 18.12 -15.08 0.71
CA LYS A 122 18.61 -14.98 -0.67
C LYS A 122 18.24 -13.67 -1.36
N GLY A 123 17.23 -12.97 -0.85
CA GLY A 123 16.77 -11.70 -1.41
C GLY A 123 15.79 -11.02 -0.46
N ILE A 124 15.80 -9.69 -0.51
CA ILE A 124 14.92 -8.84 0.28
C ILE A 124 14.15 -7.95 -0.70
N PHE A 125 12.84 -7.87 -0.52
CA PHE A 125 12.00 -6.88 -1.19
C PHE A 125 11.57 -5.86 -0.14
N SER A 126 11.96 -4.60 -0.32
CA SER A 126 11.62 -3.50 0.58
C SER A 126 10.74 -2.45 -0.13
N SER A 127 10.00 -1.68 0.66
CA SER A 127 9.25 -0.50 0.20
C SER A 127 9.80 0.77 0.86
N PRO A 128 9.74 1.94 0.18
CA PRO A 128 9.21 2.14 -1.16
C PRO A 128 10.19 1.66 -2.25
N PRO A 129 9.70 1.03 -3.35
CA PRO A 129 10.56 0.61 -4.46
C PRO A 129 11.12 1.77 -5.30
N TYR A 130 10.70 3.00 -5.02
CA TYR A 130 10.95 4.20 -5.82
C TYR A 130 11.49 5.35 -4.96
N VAL A 131 12.62 5.09 -4.30
CA VAL A 131 13.33 6.03 -3.42
C VAL A 131 13.56 7.39 -4.13
N GLY A 132 13.06 8.48 -3.55
CA GLY A 132 13.21 9.84 -4.08
C GLY A 132 12.34 10.21 -5.29
N LEU A 133 11.52 9.30 -5.82
CA LEU A 133 10.66 9.58 -7.00
C LEU A 133 9.24 10.01 -6.63
N ILE A 134 8.79 9.63 -5.43
CA ILE A 134 7.45 9.92 -4.92
C ILE A 134 7.56 10.26 -3.44
N ASP A 135 6.63 11.05 -2.95
CA ASP A 135 6.33 11.14 -1.53
C ASP A 135 5.40 9.98 -1.19
N TYR A 136 5.95 8.93 -0.55
CA TYR A 136 5.20 7.70 -0.32
C TYR A 136 4.08 7.92 0.69
N HIS A 137 4.34 8.70 1.75
CA HIS A 137 3.34 8.97 2.78
C HIS A 137 2.19 9.82 2.21
N GLU A 138 2.48 10.87 1.45
CA GLU A 138 1.44 11.69 0.81
C GLU A 138 0.65 10.92 -0.24
N GLN A 139 1.31 10.10 -1.06
CA GLN A 139 0.60 9.26 -2.03
C GLN A 139 -0.39 8.31 -1.34
N HIS A 140 -0.08 7.83 -0.14
CA HIS A 140 -0.88 6.88 0.62
C HIS A 140 -1.63 7.51 1.80
N ALA A 141 -1.72 8.84 1.90
CA ALA A 141 -2.37 9.56 3.01
C ALA A 141 -3.78 9.02 3.33
N TYR A 142 -4.56 8.71 2.27
CA TYR A 142 -5.89 8.11 2.40
C TYR A 142 -5.92 6.82 3.25
N ALA A 143 -4.85 6.02 3.25
CA ALA A 143 -4.76 4.80 4.02
C ALA A 143 -4.41 5.07 5.47
N TYR A 144 -3.51 6.03 5.74
CA TYR A 144 -3.19 6.47 7.10
C TYR A 144 -4.43 7.04 7.79
N ASP A 145 -5.15 7.94 7.13
CA ASP A 145 -6.38 8.55 7.65
C ASP A 145 -7.48 7.50 7.88
N LEU A 146 -7.65 6.59 6.92
CA LEU A 146 -8.72 5.60 6.97
C LEU A 146 -8.50 4.55 8.06
N PHE A 147 -7.26 4.10 8.23
CA PHE A 147 -6.92 3.01 9.14
C PHE A 147 -6.38 3.50 10.49
N GLY A 148 -6.06 4.78 10.63
CA GLY A 148 -5.47 5.36 11.83
C GLY A 148 -4.06 4.87 12.08
N PHE A 149 -3.28 4.67 11.00
CA PHE A 149 -1.88 4.29 11.12
C PHE A 149 -1.03 5.50 11.49
N GLU A 150 -0.01 5.28 12.33
CA GLU A 150 0.97 6.31 12.64
C GLU A 150 1.81 6.65 11.39
N ARG A 151 1.91 7.95 11.09
CA ARG A 151 2.78 8.46 10.04
C ARG A 151 4.21 8.59 10.58
N ASN A 152 5.17 8.11 9.81
CA ASN A 152 6.60 8.19 10.13
C ASN A 152 7.31 9.00 9.03
N ASP A 153 6.78 10.17 8.72
CA ASP A 153 7.21 10.99 7.58
C ASP A 153 8.73 11.27 7.60
N ASP A 154 9.28 11.58 8.78
CA ASP A 154 10.72 11.84 8.99
C ASP A 154 11.62 10.62 8.79
N LYS A 155 11.04 9.41 8.74
CA LYS A 155 11.76 8.15 8.49
C LYS A 155 11.68 7.70 7.04
N GLU A 156 11.04 8.47 6.15
CA GLU A 156 11.05 8.17 4.73
C GLU A 156 12.47 8.21 4.18
N ILE A 157 12.87 7.12 3.52
CA ILE A 157 14.19 7.02 2.93
C ILE A 157 14.18 7.82 1.63
N VAL A 158 14.84 8.97 1.66
CA VAL A 158 14.87 9.95 0.57
C VAL A 158 13.46 10.35 0.15
N PRO A 159 12.78 11.20 0.94
CA PRO A 159 11.48 11.72 0.56
C PRO A 159 11.60 12.53 -0.73
N TYR A 160 10.53 12.59 -1.49
CA TYR A 160 10.46 13.49 -2.65
C TYR A 160 10.54 14.95 -2.19
N THR A 161 11.67 15.60 -2.45
CA THR A 161 11.82 17.04 -2.25
C THR A 161 11.71 17.75 -3.61
N LYS A 162 10.79 18.72 -3.73
CA LYS A 162 10.61 19.53 -4.96
C LYS A 162 11.92 20.18 -5.45
N ASP A 163 12.86 20.40 -4.53
CA ASP A 163 14.22 20.82 -4.83
C ASP A 163 15.14 19.61 -5.05
N LYS A 164 15.36 19.20 -6.32
CA LYS A 164 16.68 18.99 -6.95
C LYS A 164 16.73 17.87 -7.99
N GLY A 165 17.34 18.21 -9.13
CA GLY A 165 18.00 17.28 -10.05
C GLY A 165 19.30 16.68 -9.49
N ARG A 166 19.29 16.13 -8.27
CA ARG A 166 20.39 15.29 -7.75
C ARG A 166 19.89 13.87 -7.59
N LYS A 167 20.51 12.95 -8.32
CA LYS A 167 20.31 11.50 -8.13
C LYS A 167 20.54 11.16 -6.66
N PRO A 168 19.59 10.48 -5.99
CA PRO A 168 19.82 9.92 -4.67
C PRO A 168 20.96 8.90 -4.74
N ASN A 169 22.04 9.10 -3.98
CA ASN A 169 23.01 8.05 -3.72
C ASN A 169 22.39 7.11 -2.69
N VAL A 170 21.68 6.09 -3.15
CA VAL A 170 21.18 5.02 -2.29
C VAL A 170 21.59 3.70 -2.89
N CYS A 171 22.53 3.02 -2.23
CA CYS A 171 22.73 1.59 -2.43
C CYS A 171 21.55 0.88 -1.77
N MET A 172 20.75 0.17 -2.58
CA MET A 172 19.88 -0.90 -2.09
C MET A 172 20.69 -2.16 -1.85
#